data_AF-A0A955J4V6-F1
#
_entry.id   AF-A0A955J4V6-F1
#
_cell.length_a   1.000
_cell.length_b   1.000
_cell.length_c   1.000
_cell.angle_alpha   90.00
_cell.angle_beta   90.00
_cell.angle_gamma   90.00
#
_symmetry.space_group_name_H-M   'P 1'
#
loop_
_entity.id
_entity.type
_entity.pdbx_description
1 polymer ?
#
loop_
_entity_poly.entity_id
_entity_poly.type
_entity_poly.pdbx_seq_one_letter_code
_entity_poly.pdbx_strand_id
1 'polypeptide(L)'
;MKNTATSVILLLAAAGLSVSLVGCDQGGEKADQPAATGDTSNAAATHADDHAGHDHGDADHDHDHDHADDQADATHDHEDAADHAAAGGGARNSGNLPVNIGGAVFAANGALMVFPPTWEMVPVTSSLATAKRQYTIPGDAGEGSATVYVGSMGPPEMNIKRWTDQIVDPDEEITRRQHVGPIFQVTEIIGHGSVATTMGGAPEPDQTLMALLITGGGQGDMYVKAVGPRATMEQYNDGWQQLIDSIIRSGG
;
A
#
# COMPACT_ATOMS: atom_id res chain seq x y z
N MET A 1 -10.68 -37.54 36.69
CA MET A 1 -9.52 -36.68 36.36
C MET A 1 -10.00 -35.24 36.46
N LYS A 2 -9.48 -34.46 37.42
CA LYS A 2 -9.90 -33.08 37.69
C LYS A 2 -8.84 -32.17 37.09
N ASN A 3 -9.19 -31.42 36.05
CA ASN A 3 -8.29 -30.43 35.45
C ASN A 3 -8.48 -29.09 36.18
N THR A 4 -7.46 -28.69 36.93
CA THR A 4 -7.37 -27.40 37.60
C THR A 4 -6.83 -26.39 36.60
N ALA A 5 -7.64 -25.40 36.22
CA ALA A 5 -7.19 -24.28 35.41
C ALA A 5 -6.50 -23.23 36.31
N THR A 6 -5.20 -23.04 36.11
CA THR A 6 -4.40 -21.99 36.75
C THR A 6 -4.63 -20.68 36.01
N SER A 7 -5.38 -19.75 36.61
CA SER A 7 -5.47 -18.37 36.14
C SER A 7 -4.24 -17.58 36.61
N VAL A 8 -3.41 -17.14 35.67
CA VAL A 8 -2.33 -16.17 35.92
C VAL A 8 -2.91 -14.77 35.68
N ILE A 9 -3.13 -14.03 36.76
CA ILE A 9 -3.49 -12.60 36.73
C ILE A 9 -2.17 -11.82 36.64
N LEU A 10 -1.91 -11.19 35.49
CA LEU A 10 -0.75 -10.31 35.33
C LEU A 10 -1.16 -8.86 35.67
N LEU A 11 -0.59 -8.32 36.74
CA LEU A 11 -0.70 -6.90 37.11
C LEU A 11 0.03 -6.03 36.07
N LEU A 12 -0.68 -5.10 35.43
CA LEU A 12 -0.06 -3.96 34.74
C LEU A 12 0.40 -2.92 35.77
N ALA A 13 1.72 -2.75 35.90
CA ALA A 13 2.31 -1.62 36.60
C ALA A 13 2.38 -0.42 35.64
N ALA A 14 1.62 0.63 35.95
CA ALA A 14 1.72 1.93 35.31
C ALA A 14 3.00 2.64 35.81
N ALA A 15 4.01 2.76 34.95
CA ALA A 15 5.14 3.65 35.19
C ALA A 15 4.92 4.95 34.42
N GLY A 16 4.70 6.04 35.17
CA GLY A 16 4.51 7.37 34.64
C GLY A 16 5.79 7.92 33.99
N LEU A 17 5.63 8.48 32.80
CA LEU A 17 6.66 9.29 32.16
C LEU A 17 6.48 10.74 32.61
N SER A 18 7.48 11.27 33.31
CA SER A 18 7.58 12.68 33.65
C SER A 18 8.05 13.48 32.43
N VAL A 19 7.23 14.41 31.96
CA VAL A 19 7.59 15.43 30.97
C VAL A 19 8.51 16.45 31.64
N SER A 20 9.72 16.64 31.12
CA SER A 20 10.55 17.80 31.43
C SER A 20 10.45 18.79 30.28
N LEU A 21 9.81 19.94 30.56
CA LEU A 21 9.84 21.14 29.74
C LEU A 21 11.23 21.79 29.87
N VAL A 22 11.95 21.92 28.76
CA VAL A 22 13.06 22.87 28.64
C VAL A 22 12.62 23.97 27.69
N GLY A 23 12.47 25.17 28.26
CA GLY A 23 12.19 26.39 27.54
C GLY A 23 13.44 27.24 27.32
N CYS A 24 13.35 28.03 26.25
CA CYS A 24 14.03 29.30 25.98
C CYS A 24 15.56 29.29 25.79
N ASP A 25 16.00 29.60 24.57
CA ASP A 25 16.86 30.77 24.37
C ASP A 25 16.72 31.33 22.93
N GLN A 26 16.59 32.65 22.82
CA GLN A 26 16.55 33.43 21.59
C GLN A 26 17.82 34.28 21.50
N GLY A 27 18.54 34.15 20.39
CA GLY A 27 19.56 35.10 19.93
C GLY A 27 20.10 34.57 18.60
N GLY A 28 20.10 35.26 17.47
CA GLY A 28 20.13 36.69 17.24
C GLY A 28 21.51 37.06 16.73
N GLU A 29 21.85 36.75 15.47
CA GLU A 29 22.99 37.39 14.80
C GLU A 29 22.81 37.44 13.28
N LYS A 30 22.64 38.67 12.78
CA LYS A 30 22.87 39.06 11.39
C LYS A 30 24.37 39.21 11.20
N ALA A 31 24.93 38.64 10.13
CA ALA A 31 26.22 39.06 9.62
C ALA A 31 26.26 39.01 8.08
N ASP A 32 26.97 39.98 7.54
CA ASP A 32 27.08 40.45 6.17
C ASP A 32 27.41 39.41 5.10
N GLN A 33 26.79 39.58 3.93
CA GLN A 33 27.29 39.07 2.65
C GLN A 33 28.20 40.13 2.00
N PRO A 34 29.47 39.81 1.68
CA PRO A 34 30.25 40.62 0.76
C PRO A 34 29.97 40.25 -0.71
N ALA A 35 29.85 41.29 -1.52
CA ALA A 35 29.78 41.26 -2.97
C ALA A 35 31.14 40.91 -3.62
N ALA A 36 31.10 40.12 -4.69
CA ALA A 36 32.11 40.08 -5.76
C ALA A 36 31.41 39.46 -7.00
N THR A 37 30.99 40.25 -8.00
CA THR A 37 31.74 40.60 -9.22
C THR A 37 32.46 39.42 -9.89
N GLY A 38 31.90 38.96 -11.01
CA GLY A 38 32.50 37.95 -11.88
C GLY A 38 31.75 37.88 -13.22
N ASP A 39 31.99 38.88 -14.05
CA ASP A 39 31.63 38.94 -15.47
C ASP A 39 32.51 37.95 -16.26
N THR A 40 31.89 37.05 -17.02
CA THR A 40 32.37 36.67 -18.36
C THR A 40 31.21 36.15 -19.19
N SER A 41 30.87 36.97 -20.17
CA SER A 41 30.11 36.69 -21.37
C SER A 41 30.60 35.42 -22.09
N ASN A 42 29.68 34.61 -22.62
CA ASN A 42 29.97 33.88 -23.86
C ASN A 42 28.72 33.65 -24.74
N ALA A 43 28.86 34.19 -25.94
CA ALA A 43 28.25 33.92 -27.24
C ALA A 43 26.95 33.11 -27.37
N ALA A 44 25.97 33.84 -27.93
CA ALA A 44 25.02 33.44 -28.97
C ALA A 44 25.31 32.13 -29.72
N ALA A 45 24.28 31.29 -29.80
CA ALA A 45 23.97 30.48 -30.97
C ALA A 45 22.44 30.31 -31.07
N THR A 46 21.82 31.19 -31.84
CA THR A 46 20.44 31.04 -32.32
C THR A 46 20.44 30.02 -33.46
N HIS A 47 19.90 28.82 -33.22
CA HIS A 47 19.45 27.95 -34.30
C HIS A 47 17.94 28.06 -34.41
N ALA A 48 17.52 28.85 -35.39
CA ALA A 48 16.25 28.66 -36.07
C ALA A 48 16.48 27.56 -37.10
N ASP A 49 15.68 26.50 -37.07
CA ASP A 49 15.38 25.71 -38.25
C ASP A 49 13.94 25.22 -38.16
N ASP A 50 13.18 25.83 -39.05
CA ASP A 50 11.92 25.42 -39.64
C ASP A 50 11.71 23.90 -39.69
N HIS A 51 10.63 23.42 -39.09
CA HIS A 51 9.93 22.27 -39.66
C HIS A 51 8.44 22.59 -39.83
N ALA A 52 8.12 22.75 -41.10
CA ALA A 52 6.80 22.92 -41.65
C ALA A 52 5.85 21.77 -41.30
N GLY A 53 4.61 22.14 -41.01
CA GLY A 53 3.40 21.49 -41.53
C GLY A 53 3.30 19.97 -41.41
N HIS A 54 2.59 19.51 -40.38
CA HIS A 54 1.73 18.35 -40.52
C HIS A 54 0.33 18.71 -40.02
N ASP A 55 -0.42 19.26 -40.96
CA ASP A 55 -1.88 19.25 -41.03
C ASP A 55 -2.31 17.82 -41.36
N HIS A 56 -3.05 17.18 -40.45
CA HIS A 56 -3.95 16.07 -40.77
C HIS A 56 -5.22 16.27 -39.94
N GLY A 57 -6.18 16.94 -40.56
CA GLY A 57 -7.48 16.35 -40.82
C GLY A 57 -8.34 16.06 -39.59
N ASP A 58 -9.21 17.02 -39.29
CA ASP A 58 -10.53 16.76 -38.75
C ASP A 58 -11.19 15.60 -39.52
N ALA A 59 -11.40 14.48 -38.83
CA ALA A 59 -12.35 13.46 -39.23
C ALA A 59 -13.43 13.41 -38.17
N ASP A 60 -14.43 14.26 -38.36
CA ASP A 60 -15.77 14.06 -37.83
C ASP A 60 -16.19 12.61 -38.16
N HIS A 61 -16.36 11.80 -37.13
CA HIS A 61 -17.05 10.52 -37.22
C HIS A 61 -18.18 10.52 -36.20
N ASP A 62 -19.26 11.19 -36.58
CA ASP A 62 -20.59 10.90 -36.08
C ASP A 62 -20.91 9.45 -36.44
N HIS A 63 -20.98 8.58 -35.44
CA HIS A 63 -21.66 7.30 -35.53
C HIS A 63 -22.77 7.30 -34.49
N ASP A 64 -23.91 7.85 -34.92
CA ASP A 64 -25.21 7.52 -34.38
C ASP A 64 -25.46 6.02 -34.62
N HIS A 65 -25.37 5.23 -33.56
CA HIS A 65 -25.96 3.90 -33.53
C HIS A 65 -27.13 3.91 -32.54
N ASP A 66 -28.28 4.27 -33.09
CA ASP A 66 -29.59 3.86 -32.60
C ASP A 66 -29.66 2.33 -32.59
N HIS A 67 -29.58 1.74 -31.41
CA HIS A 67 -30.12 0.41 -31.15
C HIS A 67 -31.37 0.56 -30.29
N ALA A 68 -32.48 0.73 -31.01
CA ALA A 68 -33.81 0.47 -30.52
C ALA A 68 -33.98 -1.03 -30.21
N ASP A 69 -34.71 -1.28 -29.13
CA ASP A 69 -35.62 -2.40 -28.92
C ASP A 69 -35.05 -3.83 -29.03
N ASP A 70 -34.84 -4.45 -27.86
CA ASP A 70 -35.53 -5.72 -27.59
C ASP A 70 -35.72 -5.93 -26.08
N GLN A 71 -36.87 -5.48 -25.58
CA GLN A 71 -37.39 -5.92 -24.28
C GLN A 71 -38.00 -7.32 -24.46
N ALA A 72 -37.22 -8.36 -24.20
CA ALA A 72 -37.75 -9.68 -23.93
C ALA A 72 -38.09 -9.78 -22.43
N ASP A 73 -39.36 -9.49 -22.17
CA ASP A 73 -40.14 -9.95 -21.03
C ASP A 73 -39.95 -11.46 -20.81
N ALA A 74 -39.32 -11.81 -19.69
CA ALA A 74 -39.36 -13.15 -19.13
C ALA A 74 -39.76 -13.04 -17.66
N THR A 75 -41.04 -12.79 -17.46
CA THR A 75 -41.79 -13.22 -16.27
C THR A 75 -41.51 -14.70 -16.02
N HIS A 76 -40.66 -14.99 -15.02
CA HIS A 76 -40.52 -16.33 -14.46
C HIS A 76 -41.29 -16.35 -13.14
N ASP A 77 -42.35 -17.13 -13.17
CA ASP A 77 -43.28 -17.34 -12.08
C ASP A 77 -42.55 -17.77 -10.79
N HIS A 78 -42.80 -17.00 -9.74
CA HIS A 78 -42.77 -17.44 -8.37
C HIS A 78 -43.94 -18.41 -8.17
N GLU A 79 -43.69 -19.63 -7.68
CA GLU A 79 -44.52 -20.24 -6.62
C GLU A 79 -43.87 -21.52 -6.03
N ASP A 80 -43.90 -21.55 -4.70
CA ASP A 80 -43.98 -22.69 -3.78
C ASP A 80 -42.82 -23.67 -3.56
N ALA A 81 -42.21 -23.54 -2.38
CA ALA A 81 -42.37 -24.46 -1.23
C ALA A 81 -41.16 -24.27 -0.29
N ALA A 82 -41.32 -23.61 0.86
CA ALA A 82 -41.75 -24.20 2.13
C ALA A 82 -40.78 -25.25 2.70
N ASP A 83 -40.36 -24.96 3.92
CA ASP A 83 -39.76 -25.85 4.93
C ASP A 83 -38.39 -26.46 4.65
N HIS A 84 -37.37 -25.90 5.31
CA HIS A 84 -36.61 -26.66 6.30
C HIS A 84 -36.01 -25.72 7.35
N ALA A 85 -36.65 -25.70 8.51
CA ALA A 85 -36.03 -25.28 9.75
C ALA A 85 -34.86 -26.21 10.10
N ALA A 86 -33.66 -25.66 10.24
CA ALA A 86 -32.57 -26.27 10.99
C ALA A 86 -31.72 -25.18 11.66
N ALA A 87 -32.00 -24.99 12.95
CA ALA A 87 -31.09 -24.68 14.04
C ALA A 87 -29.73 -23.99 13.73
N GLY A 88 -29.54 -22.83 14.36
CA GLY A 88 -28.28 -22.51 15.06
C GLY A 88 -27.19 -21.80 14.25
N GLY A 89 -27.45 -20.56 13.80
CA GLY A 89 -26.45 -19.73 13.12
C GLY A 89 -25.91 -18.59 13.99
N GLY A 90 -24.83 -18.89 14.72
CA GLY A 90 -23.72 -17.97 15.00
C GLY A 90 -24.02 -16.60 15.60
N ALA A 91 -23.72 -16.47 16.90
CA ALA A 91 -23.42 -15.19 17.51
C ALA A 91 -22.51 -14.34 16.61
N ARG A 92 -22.93 -13.11 16.34
CA ARG A 92 -22.13 -12.06 15.72
C ARG A 92 -20.86 -11.90 16.54
N ASN A 93 -19.75 -12.44 16.05
CA ASN A 93 -18.47 -12.37 16.72
C ASN A 93 -17.86 -10.98 16.50
N SER A 94 -18.45 -9.96 17.13
CA SER A 94 -18.01 -8.56 17.09
C SER A 94 -16.94 -8.24 18.15
N GLY A 95 -16.19 -9.23 18.65
CA GLY A 95 -15.39 -9.01 19.86
C GLY A 95 -14.21 -9.93 20.10
N ASN A 96 -13.70 -10.65 19.10
CA ASN A 96 -12.49 -11.44 19.27
C ASN A 96 -11.52 -11.13 18.14
N LEU A 97 -10.62 -10.16 18.37
CA LEU A 97 -9.45 -9.93 17.51
C LEU A 97 -8.68 -11.27 17.44
N PRO A 98 -8.50 -11.87 16.26
CA PRO A 98 -7.80 -13.13 16.16
C PRO A 98 -6.31 -12.90 16.35
N VAL A 99 -5.73 -13.74 17.19
CA VAL A 99 -4.31 -14.09 17.26
C VAL A 99 -3.39 -13.02 17.86
N ASN A 100 -2.66 -13.45 18.88
CA ASN A 100 -1.49 -12.78 19.43
C ASN A 100 -0.35 -12.83 18.39
N ILE A 101 -0.52 -12.12 17.27
CA ILE A 101 0.52 -11.89 16.28
C ILE A 101 1.37 -10.79 16.90
N GLY A 102 2.46 -11.16 17.56
CA GLY A 102 3.30 -10.27 18.37
C GLY A 102 4.02 -9.17 17.60
N GLY A 103 3.55 -8.82 16.41
CA GLY A 103 4.15 -7.81 15.55
C GLY A 103 3.49 -6.44 15.64
N ALA A 104 4.01 -5.50 14.86
CA ALA A 104 3.63 -4.11 14.95
C ALA A 104 2.22 -3.88 14.38
N VAL A 105 1.34 -3.27 15.18
CA VAL A 105 -0.01 -2.89 14.73
C VAL A 105 0.02 -1.51 14.07
N PHE A 106 -0.61 -1.38 12.90
CA PHE A 106 -0.86 -0.11 12.25
C PHE A 106 -2.34 0.06 11.93
N ALA A 107 -2.92 1.21 12.31
CA ALA A 107 -4.28 1.57 11.97
C ALA A 107 -4.29 2.91 11.21
N ALA A 108 -4.95 2.94 10.06
CA ALA A 108 -5.17 4.13 9.25
C ALA A 108 -6.36 3.88 8.32
N ASN A 109 -7.01 4.95 7.85
CA ASN A 109 -8.10 4.91 6.87
C ASN A 109 -9.18 3.82 7.12
N GLY A 110 -9.53 3.59 8.38
CA GLY A 110 -10.52 2.60 8.77
C GLY A 110 -10.02 1.14 8.75
N ALA A 111 -8.78 0.86 8.34
CA ALA A 111 -8.15 -0.45 8.37
C ALA A 111 -7.15 -0.58 9.55
N LEU A 112 -7.07 -1.77 10.13
CA LEU A 112 -6.04 -2.21 11.07
C LEU A 112 -5.28 -3.36 10.43
N MET A 113 -3.95 -3.33 10.50
CA MET A 113 -3.03 -4.35 10.00
C MET A 113 -2.02 -4.72 11.07
N VAL A 114 -1.55 -5.96 11.04
CA VAL A 114 -0.46 -6.45 11.88
C VAL A 114 0.70 -6.87 10.99
N PHE A 115 1.85 -6.23 11.18
CA PHE A 115 3.08 -6.55 10.47
C PHE A 115 3.80 -7.73 11.13
N PRO A 116 4.57 -8.54 10.38
CA PRO A 116 5.37 -9.60 10.98
C PRO A 116 6.28 -9.07 12.10
N PRO A 117 6.42 -9.79 13.24
CA PRO A 117 7.22 -9.32 14.38
C PRO A 117 8.72 -9.21 14.10
N THR A 118 9.20 -9.87 13.04
CA THR A 118 10.58 -9.84 12.59
C THR A 118 10.89 -8.62 11.73
N TRP A 119 9.88 -7.85 11.29
CA TRP A 119 10.09 -6.62 10.53
C TRP A 119 10.45 -5.50 11.50
N GLU A 120 11.57 -4.84 11.23
CA GLU A 120 12.10 -3.80 12.11
C GLU A 120 11.64 -2.43 11.63
N MET A 121 10.92 -1.70 12.48
CA MET A 121 10.46 -0.35 12.12
C MET A 121 11.63 0.63 12.12
N VAL A 122 11.77 1.37 11.02
CA VAL A 122 12.84 2.36 10.83
C VAL A 122 12.25 3.74 10.50
N PRO A 123 13.02 4.83 10.69
CA PRO A 123 12.59 6.15 10.24
C PRO A 123 12.24 6.15 8.74
N VAL A 124 11.13 6.80 8.39
CA VAL A 124 10.70 6.93 6.99
C VAL A 124 11.71 7.80 6.23
N THR A 125 12.29 7.28 5.15
CA THR A 125 13.25 8.00 4.30
C THR A 125 12.63 8.52 3.00
N SER A 126 11.40 8.09 2.66
CA SER A 126 10.68 8.58 1.49
C SER A 126 10.32 10.06 1.64
N SER A 127 10.50 10.85 0.56
CA SER A 127 10.05 12.24 0.47
C SER A 127 8.54 12.38 0.24
N LEU A 128 7.84 11.28 -0.01
CA LEU A 128 6.40 11.29 -0.26
C LEU A 128 5.65 11.53 1.05
N ALA A 129 4.84 12.59 1.10
CA ALA A 129 4.03 12.92 2.28
C ALA A 129 3.02 11.81 2.66
N THR A 130 2.71 10.90 1.74
CA THR A 130 1.86 9.73 1.96
C THR A 130 2.57 8.61 2.68
N ALA A 131 3.91 8.55 2.69
CA ALA A 131 4.67 7.53 3.41
C ALA A 131 4.54 7.75 4.93
N LYS A 132 3.97 6.77 5.64
CA LYS A 132 3.68 6.86 7.08
C LYS A 132 4.51 5.92 7.94
N ARG A 133 4.90 4.77 7.42
CA ARG A 133 5.78 3.82 8.11
C ARG A 133 6.76 3.19 7.13
N GLN A 134 7.92 2.84 7.64
CA GLN A 134 8.92 2.08 6.92
C GLN A 134 9.47 0.98 7.82
N TYR A 135 9.78 -0.15 7.22
CA TYR A 135 10.33 -1.33 7.88
C TYR A 135 11.52 -1.86 7.09
N THR A 136 12.51 -2.39 7.81
CA THR A 136 13.55 -3.27 7.29
C THR A 136 13.09 -4.71 7.45
N ILE A 137 13.33 -5.54 6.43
CA ILE A 137 13.02 -6.96 6.39
C ILE A 137 14.35 -7.72 6.41
N PRO A 138 14.75 -8.34 7.53
CA PRO A 138 16.06 -8.99 7.63
C PRO A 138 16.10 -10.29 6.82
N GLY A 139 17.23 -10.58 6.18
CA GLY A 139 17.46 -11.85 5.49
C GLY A 139 18.92 -12.06 5.09
N ASP A 140 19.32 -13.33 4.98
CA ASP A 140 20.72 -13.72 4.72
C ASP A 140 21.22 -13.28 3.33
N ALA A 141 20.33 -13.10 2.36
CA ALA A 141 20.65 -12.63 1.01
C ALA A 141 20.72 -11.10 0.90
N GLY A 142 20.54 -10.39 2.03
CA GLY A 142 20.44 -8.94 2.10
C GLY A 142 19.07 -8.50 2.61
N GLU A 143 19.00 -7.27 3.10
CA GLU A 143 17.78 -6.70 3.68
C GLU A 143 16.78 -6.29 2.58
N GLY A 144 15.49 -6.53 2.86
CA GLY A 144 14.40 -5.88 2.14
C GLY A 144 13.91 -4.63 2.86
N SER A 145 13.09 -3.85 2.18
CA SER A 145 12.46 -2.63 2.72
C SER A 145 10.97 -2.65 2.39
N ALA A 146 10.13 -2.35 3.38
CA ALA A 146 8.70 -2.14 3.20
C ALA A 146 8.28 -0.73 3.61
N THR A 147 7.47 -0.08 2.78
CA THR A 147 6.90 1.24 3.07
C THR A 147 5.38 1.17 3.02
N VAL A 148 4.75 1.79 4.03
CA VAL A 148 3.30 1.94 4.13
C VAL A 148 2.91 3.36 3.73
N TYR A 149 2.03 3.49 2.76
CA TYR A 149 1.49 4.76 2.28
C TYR A 149 0.01 4.89 2.65
N VAL A 150 -0.39 6.08 3.08
CA VAL A 150 -1.77 6.41 3.46
C VAL A 150 -2.24 7.64 2.69
N GLY A 151 -3.42 7.53 2.08
CA GLY A 151 -4.03 8.57 1.25
C GLY A 151 -3.87 8.28 -0.23
N SER A 152 -4.64 8.97 -1.08
CA SER A 152 -4.66 8.67 -2.51
C SER A 152 -3.33 9.01 -3.20
N MET A 153 -2.76 8.03 -3.90
CA MET A 153 -1.61 8.21 -4.78
C MET A 153 -2.04 8.17 -6.26
N GLY A 154 -3.30 8.51 -6.53
CA GLY A 154 -3.97 8.40 -7.82
C GLY A 154 -4.86 7.15 -7.93
N PRO A 155 -5.61 6.99 -9.04
CA PRO A 155 -6.42 5.82 -9.33
C PRO A 155 -5.73 4.46 -9.07
N PRO A 156 -6.43 3.49 -8.46
CA PRO A 156 -5.97 2.11 -8.24
C PRO A 156 -5.20 1.48 -9.40
N GLU A 157 -5.80 1.48 -10.60
CA GLU A 157 -5.22 0.81 -11.77
C GLU A 157 -3.89 1.44 -12.23
N MET A 158 -3.73 2.76 -12.06
CA MET A 158 -2.44 3.41 -12.37
C MET A 158 -1.35 3.04 -11.35
N ASN A 159 -1.73 2.78 -10.09
CA ASN A 159 -0.78 2.29 -9.09
C ASN A 159 -0.34 0.86 -9.41
N ILE A 160 -1.31 -0.02 -9.72
CA ILE A 160 -1.04 -1.40 -10.13
C ILE A 160 -0.09 -1.40 -11.32
N LYS A 161 -0.44 -0.69 -12.41
CA LYS A 161 0.39 -0.59 -13.60
C LYS A 161 1.79 -0.08 -13.30
N ARG A 162 1.91 0.96 -12.48
CA ARG A 162 3.23 1.54 -12.13
C ARG A 162 4.11 0.55 -11.37
N TRP A 163 3.54 -0.31 -10.53
CA TRP A 163 4.31 -1.29 -9.78
C TRP A 163 4.68 -2.51 -10.62
N THR A 164 3.78 -2.97 -11.50
CA THR A 164 4.11 -4.02 -12.48
C THR A 164 5.17 -3.54 -13.47
N ASP A 165 5.08 -2.29 -13.95
CA ASP A 165 6.09 -1.67 -14.82
C ASP A 165 7.48 -1.53 -14.15
N GLN A 166 7.57 -1.63 -12.81
CA GLN A 166 8.85 -1.59 -12.09
C GLN A 166 9.55 -2.95 -12.06
N ILE A 167 8.86 -4.03 -12.44
CA ILE A 167 9.41 -5.37 -12.56
C ILE A 167 9.83 -5.57 -14.03
N VAL A 168 11.12 -5.51 -14.28
CA VAL A 168 11.75 -5.69 -15.58
C VAL A 168 12.12 -7.15 -15.76
N ASP A 169 11.79 -7.69 -16.94
CA ASP A 169 12.00 -9.09 -17.31
C ASP A 169 11.47 -10.06 -16.24
N PRO A 170 10.17 -10.00 -15.88
CA PRO A 170 9.62 -10.84 -14.83
C PRO A 170 9.72 -12.31 -15.21
N ASP A 171 10.26 -13.13 -14.32
CA ASP A 171 10.17 -14.59 -14.45
C ASP A 171 8.83 -15.11 -13.90
N GLU A 172 8.23 -14.39 -12.95
CA GLU A 172 6.90 -14.65 -12.42
C GLU A 172 6.26 -13.33 -11.95
N GLU A 173 4.98 -13.14 -12.29
CA GLU A 173 4.17 -12.01 -11.81
C GLU A 173 2.75 -12.51 -11.49
N ILE A 174 2.28 -12.19 -10.31
CA ILE A 174 0.95 -12.52 -9.80
C ILE A 174 0.26 -11.22 -9.42
N THR A 175 -0.94 -10.99 -9.95
CA THR A 175 -1.87 -9.98 -9.44
C THR A 175 -3.15 -10.67 -8.96
N ARG A 176 -3.47 -10.53 -7.68
CA ARG A 176 -4.65 -11.14 -7.05
C ARG A 176 -5.55 -10.06 -6.45
N ARG A 177 -6.86 -10.16 -6.68
CA ARG A 177 -7.86 -9.31 -6.04
C ARG A 177 -8.72 -10.15 -5.11
N GLN A 178 -8.90 -9.72 -3.87
CA GLN A 178 -9.75 -10.39 -2.89
C GLN A 178 -10.45 -9.42 -1.94
N HIS A 179 -11.62 -9.81 -1.44
CA HIS A 179 -12.27 -9.09 -0.36
C HIS A 179 -11.71 -9.58 0.97
N VAL A 180 -11.36 -8.65 1.86
CA VAL A 180 -10.98 -8.95 3.24
C VAL A 180 -11.98 -8.30 4.19
N GLY A 181 -12.67 -9.13 4.96
CA GLY A 181 -13.82 -8.69 5.73
C GLY A 181 -14.97 -8.15 4.83
N PRO A 182 -15.90 -7.36 5.40
CA PRO A 182 -17.10 -6.93 4.68
C PRO A 182 -16.91 -5.70 3.79
N ILE A 183 -15.77 -4.98 3.89
CA ILE A 183 -15.62 -3.65 3.28
C ILE A 183 -14.32 -3.46 2.49
N PHE A 184 -13.27 -4.24 2.75
CA PHE A 184 -11.98 -3.99 2.09
C PHE A 184 -11.85 -4.81 0.82
N GLN A 185 -11.47 -4.14 -0.25
CA GLN A 185 -10.92 -4.77 -1.44
C GLN A 185 -9.41 -4.67 -1.36
N VAL A 186 -8.74 -5.81 -1.38
CA VAL A 186 -7.28 -5.92 -1.42
C VAL A 186 -6.87 -6.34 -2.82
N THR A 187 -5.89 -5.64 -3.40
CA THR A 187 -5.16 -6.08 -4.58
C THR A 187 -3.72 -6.35 -4.19
N GLU A 188 -3.31 -7.59 -4.30
CA GLU A 188 -1.95 -8.08 -4.08
C GLU A 188 -1.22 -8.19 -5.41
N ILE A 189 0.03 -7.76 -5.44
CA ILE A 189 0.96 -7.94 -6.54
C ILE A 189 2.23 -8.58 -5.97
N ILE A 190 2.69 -9.66 -6.58
CA ILE A 190 3.99 -10.26 -6.30
C ILE A 190 4.68 -10.44 -7.64
N GLY A 191 5.91 -9.97 -7.77
CA GLY A 191 6.70 -10.23 -8.98
C GLY A 191 8.18 -10.41 -8.68
N HIS A 192 8.76 -11.39 -9.36
CA HIS A 192 10.16 -11.74 -9.33
C HIS A 192 10.82 -11.23 -10.62
N GLY A 193 12.05 -10.71 -10.54
CA GLY A 193 12.77 -10.22 -11.72
C GLY A 193 13.79 -9.16 -11.37
N SER A 194 14.03 -8.23 -12.31
CA SER A 194 14.84 -7.04 -12.04
C SER A 194 13.95 -5.88 -11.60
N VAL A 195 14.13 -5.32 -10.42
CA VAL A 195 13.20 -4.30 -9.88
C VAL A 195 13.84 -2.92 -9.83
N ALA A 196 13.17 -1.92 -10.40
CA ALA A 196 13.52 -0.52 -10.25
C ALA A 196 12.86 0.07 -8.98
N THR A 197 13.64 0.28 -7.92
CA THR A 197 13.12 0.78 -6.63
C THR A 197 12.79 2.27 -6.65
N THR A 198 13.40 3.03 -7.56
CA THR A 198 13.21 4.47 -7.74
C THR A 198 12.83 4.81 -9.18
N MET A 199 12.09 5.90 -9.37
CA MET A 199 11.74 6.38 -10.71
C MET A 199 13.00 6.75 -11.49
N GLY A 200 13.24 6.07 -12.62
CA GLY A 200 14.44 6.26 -13.44
C GLY A 200 15.71 5.61 -12.87
N GLY A 201 15.62 4.88 -11.77
CA GLY A 201 16.71 4.06 -11.26
C GLY A 201 16.98 2.84 -12.16
N ALA A 202 18.22 2.37 -12.17
CA ALA A 202 18.56 1.12 -12.84
C ALA A 202 17.86 -0.05 -12.11
N PRO A 203 17.23 -1.00 -12.85
CA PRO A 203 16.68 -2.20 -12.25
C PRO A 203 17.78 -3.03 -11.57
N GLU A 204 17.54 -3.44 -10.34
CA GLU A 204 18.42 -4.38 -9.63
C GLU A 204 17.95 -5.82 -9.90
N PRO A 205 18.84 -6.74 -10.31
CA PRO A 205 18.45 -8.11 -10.63
C PRO A 205 18.16 -8.94 -9.36
N ASP A 206 17.48 -10.07 -9.55
CA ASP A 206 17.16 -11.05 -8.51
C ASP A 206 16.42 -10.44 -7.30
N GLN A 207 15.48 -9.56 -7.61
CA GLN A 207 14.64 -8.87 -6.64
C GLN A 207 13.22 -9.44 -6.67
N THR A 208 12.49 -9.18 -5.58
CA THR A 208 11.05 -9.39 -5.51
C THR A 208 10.37 -8.12 -5.08
N LEU A 209 9.30 -7.75 -5.79
CA LEU A 209 8.37 -6.70 -5.40
C LEU A 209 7.09 -7.36 -4.89
N MET A 210 6.71 -7.04 -3.65
CA MET A 210 5.41 -7.38 -3.07
C MET A 210 4.65 -6.09 -2.78
N ALA A 211 3.42 -5.95 -3.28
CA ALA A 211 2.62 -4.77 -3.06
C ALA A 211 1.17 -5.10 -2.71
N LEU A 212 0.59 -4.32 -1.79
CA LEU A 212 -0.82 -4.31 -1.48
C LEU A 212 -1.40 -2.94 -1.79
N LEU A 213 -2.57 -2.95 -2.42
CA LEU A 213 -3.51 -1.85 -2.47
C LEU A 213 -4.74 -2.25 -1.67
N ILE A 214 -5.14 -1.43 -0.70
CA ILE A 214 -6.27 -1.66 0.19
C ILE A 214 -7.23 -0.48 0.03
N THR A 215 -8.45 -0.75 -0.45
CA THR A 215 -9.50 0.25 -0.68
C THR A 215 -10.79 -0.12 0.05
N GLY A 216 -11.77 0.78 0.08
CA GLY A 216 -13.11 0.51 0.64
C GLY A 216 -13.33 0.93 2.09
N GLY A 217 -12.29 1.41 2.79
CA GLY A 217 -12.39 1.91 4.18
C GLY A 217 -13.14 3.25 4.35
N GLY A 218 -13.54 3.90 3.26
CA GLY A 218 -14.26 5.19 3.27
C GLY A 218 -13.43 6.41 3.68
N GLN A 219 -12.18 6.21 4.12
CA GLN A 219 -11.26 7.26 4.58
C GLN A 219 -10.04 7.42 3.66
N GLY A 220 -10.10 6.84 2.46
CA GLY A 220 -9.02 6.82 1.47
C GLY A 220 -8.27 5.49 1.40
N ASP A 221 -7.41 5.37 0.40
CA ASP A 221 -6.70 4.13 0.12
C ASP A 221 -5.45 3.99 1.01
N MET A 222 -5.03 2.75 1.19
CA MET A 222 -3.77 2.39 1.82
C MET A 222 -2.96 1.48 0.90
N TYR A 223 -1.65 1.59 1.01
CA TYR A 223 -0.73 0.85 0.17
C TYR A 223 0.42 0.34 1.03
N VAL A 224 0.86 -0.89 0.77
CA VAL A 224 2.09 -1.45 1.33
C VAL A 224 2.95 -1.86 0.16
N LYS A 225 4.18 -1.38 0.07
CA LYS A 225 5.13 -1.82 -0.96
C LYS A 225 6.39 -2.33 -0.28
N ALA A 226 6.74 -3.58 -0.53
CA ALA A 226 7.96 -4.21 -0.07
C ALA A 226 8.82 -4.62 -1.26
N VAL A 227 10.14 -4.37 -1.18
CA VAL A 227 11.11 -4.77 -2.20
C VAL A 227 12.38 -5.26 -1.51
N GLY A 228 13.00 -6.31 -2.04
CA GLY A 228 14.29 -6.80 -1.59
C GLY A 228 14.77 -8.01 -2.37
N PRO A 229 15.94 -8.57 -2.00
CA PRO A 229 16.49 -9.77 -2.63
C PRO A 229 15.47 -10.90 -2.63
N ARG A 230 15.33 -11.61 -3.76
CA ARG A 230 14.33 -12.67 -3.92
C ARG A 230 14.37 -13.69 -2.79
N ALA A 231 15.55 -14.23 -2.52
CA ALA A 231 15.75 -15.22 -1.47
C ALA A 231 15.40 -14.71 -0.07
N THR A 232 15.49 -13.40 0.19
CA THR A 232 15.01 -12.80 1.45
C THR A 232 13.49 -12.70 1.44
N MET A 233 12.90 -12.16 0.38
CA MET A 233 11.46 -11.90 0.33
C MET A 233 10.62 -13.19 0.35
N GLU A 234 11.08 -14.26 -0.30
CA GLU A 234 10.39 -15.57 -0.30
C GLU A 234 10.26 -16.18 1.11
N GLN A 235 11.21 -15.92 2.02
CA GLN A 235 11.14 -16.36 3.42
C GLN A 235 9.95 -15.73 4.17
N TYR A 236 9.46 -14.60 3.68
CA TYR A 236 8.38 -13.85 4.29
C TYR A 236 7.03 -14.04 3.60
N ASN A 237 6.90 -14.96 2.64
CA ASN A 237 5.62 -15.23 1.98
C ASN A 237 4.48 -15.53 2.99
N ASP A 238 4.75 -16.36 3.99
CA ASP A 238 3.77 -16.67 5.05
C ASP A 238 3.45 -15.43 5.91
N GLY A 239 4.46 -14.62 6.24
CA GLY A 239 4.27 -13.38 7.00
C GLY A 239 3.49 -12.33 6.21
N TRP A 240 3.67 -12.30 4.89
CA TRP A 240 2.92 -11.44 3.98
C TRP A 240 1.45 -11.83 3.90
N GLN A 241 1.15 -13.13 3.77
CA GLN A 241 -0.23 -13.62 3.81
C GLN A 241 -0.88 -13.35 5.17
N GLN A 242 -0.16 -13.55 6.28
CA GLN A 242 -0.65 -13.20 7.62
C GLN A 242 -0.96 -11.70 7.75
N LEU A 243 -0.16 -10.82 7.14
CA LEU A 243 -0.44 -9.40 7.11
C LEU A 243 -1.74 -9.11 6.35
N ILE A 244 -1.99 -9.74 5.20
CA ILE A 244 -3.24 -9.59 4.45
C ILE A 244 -4.44 -10.09 5.28
N ASP A 245 -4.31 -11.27 5.89
CA ASP A 245 -5.35 -11.88 6.74
C ASP A 245 -5.64 -11.05 7.99
N SER A 246 -4.68 -10.25 8.46
CA SER A 246 -4.84 -9.37 9.60
C SER A 246 -5.67 -8.12 9.32
N ILE A 247 -5.96 -7.81 8.04
CA ILE A 247 -6.70 -6.61 7.65
C ILE A 247 -8.13 -6.70 8.20
N ILE A 248 -8.43 -5.85 9.17
CA ILE A 248 -9.78 -5.71 9.75
C ILE A 248 -10.16 -4.24 9.85
N ARG A 249 -11.45 -3.97 10.10
CA ARG A 249 -11.92 -2.60 10.32
C ARG A 249 -11.39 -2.06 11.65
N SER A 250 -10.70 -0.92 11.62
CA SER A 250 -10.31 -0.16 12.82
C SER A 250 -11.50 0.66 13.33
N GLY A 251 -11.95 0.42 14.57
CA GLY A 251 -13.03 1.18 15.22
C GLY A 251 -14.44 0.68 14.85
N GLY A 252 -14.97 -0.22 15.68
CA GLY A 252 -16.39 -0.58 15.73
C GLY A 252 -17.18 0.36 16.62
#